data_AF-A0AAD5Q218-F1
#
_entry.id   AF-A0AAD5Q218-F1
#
_cell.length_a   1.000
_cell.length_b   1.000
_cell.length_c   1.000
_cell.angle_alpha   90.00
_cell.angle_beta   90.00
_cell.angle_gamma   90.00
#
_symmetry.space_group_name_H-M   'P 1'
#
loop_
_entity.id
_entity.type
_entity.pdbx_description
1 polymer ?
#
loop_
_entity_poly.entity_id
_entity_poly.type
_entity_poly.pdbx_seq_one_letter_code
_entity_poly.pdbx_strand_id
1 'polypeptide(L)'
;MEKSLLESSVFEDIPKEDIAKGVDLLRSRFSKKIEPICSKLERFMSEVIFKVPDHVLLPEDAAQRTKHSEKEHKKILKEIESIKSDIQMEKYKKVVFRGKLKEATETHENLKAAAIEIETTSQKVLRENKTMDIKENSEFILAKFERCRAQLKDLQESSSPTETKETNKLYHQKEINDLLEN
;
A
#
# COMPACT_ATOMS: atom_id res chain seq x y z
N MET A 1 42.85 5.64 -70.85
CA MET A 1 44.17 5.50 -71.49
C MET A 1 44.02 5.07 -72.94
N GLU A 2 43.42 3.92 -73.23
CA GLU A 2 43.18 3.43 -74.61
C GLU A 2 42.47 4.44 -75.52
N LYS A 3 41.31 4.99 -75.10
CA LYS A 3 40.60 6.04 -75.87
C LYS A 3 41.48 7.27 -76.15
N SER A 4 42.28 7.68 -75.18
CA SER A 4 43.20 8.83 -75.31
C SER A 4 44.41 8.53 -76.21
N LEU A 5 44.79 7.27 -76.39
CA LEU A 5 45.87 6.85 -77.30
C LEU A 5 45.36 6.70 -78.73
N LEU A 6 44.09 6.29 -78.91
CA LEU A 6 43.43 6.16 -80.21
C LEU A 6 43.03 7.52 -80.83
N GLU A 7 42.85 8.55 -80.01
CA GLU A 7 42.55 9.92 -80.44
C GLU A 7 43.80 10.79 -80.66
N SER A 8 45.00 10.23 -80.42
CA SER A 8 46.27 10.95 -80.56
C SER A 8 46.84 10.81 -81.98
N SER A 9 47.12 11.95 -82.64
CA SER A 9 47.70 12.02 -83.99
C SER A 9 49.13 11.47 -84.11
N VAL A 10 49.73 11.01 -83.01
CA VAL A 10 51.10 10.49 -82.95
C VAL A 10 51.16 8.99 -83.28
N PHE A 11 50.03 8.28 -83.22
CA PHE A 11 49.97 6.82 -83.35
C PHE A 11 49.10 6.34 -84.51
N GLU A 12 48.84 7.19 -85.51
CA GLU A 12 47.99 6.88 -86.67
C GLU A 12 48.49 5.67 -87.49
N ASP A 13 49.80 5.42 -87.51
CA ASP A 13 50.44 4.32 -88.26
C ASP A 13 50.47 2.98 -87.52
N ILE A 14 50.06 2.92 -86.25
CA ILE A 14 50.07 1.69 -85.46
C ILE A 14 48.69 1.02 -85.52
N PRO A 15 48.60 -0.29 -85.84
CA PRO A 15 47.34 -1.02 -85.81
C PRO A 15 46.66 -0.90 -84.45
N LYS A 16 45.36 -0.58 -84.46
CA LYS A 16 44.56 -0.39 -83.24
C LYS A 16 44.58 -1.64 -82.35
N GLU A 17 44.68 -2.82 -82.96
CA GLU A 17 44.78 -4.11 -82.30
C GLU A 17 46.05 -4.23 -81.44
N ASP A 18 47.17 -3.64 -81.87
CA ASP A 18 48.43 -3.74 -81.13
C ASP A 18 48.48 -2.72 -79.98
N ILE A 19 47.82 -1.57 -80.14
CA ILE A 19 47.58 -0.62 -79.04
C ILE A 19 46.70 -1.27 -77.97
N ALA A 20 45.60 -1.92 -78.37
CA ALA A 20 44.70 -2.63 -77.45
C ALA A 20 45.43 -3.75 -76.69
N LYS A 21 46.21 -4.60 -77.39
CA LYS A 21 47.04 -5.64 -76.75
C LYS A 21 48.07 -5.06 -75.78
N GLY A 22 48.71 -3.94 -76.12
CA GLY A 22 49.69 -3.26 -75.27
C GLY A 22 49.05 -2.71 -73.99
N VAL A 23 47.88 -2.07 -74.11
CA VAL A 23 47.10 -1.58 -72.96
C VAL A 23 46.62 -2.74 -72.10
N ASP A 24 46.16 -3.84 -72.70
CA ASP A 24 45.76 -5.05 -71.98
C ASP A 24 46.92 -5.71 -71.23
N LEU A 25 48.10 -5.76 -71.85
CA LEU A 25 49.31 -6.27 -71.20
C LEU A 25 49.72 -5.36 -70.02
N LEU A 26 49.67 -4.05 -70.20
CA LEU A 26 49.94 -3.08 -69.14
C LEU A 26 48.94 -3.22 -67.99
N ARG A 27 47.64 -3.31 -68.31
CA ARG A 27 46.56 -3.53 -67.35
C ARG A 27 46.78 -4.84 -66.59
N SER A 28 47.10 -5.93 -67.29
CA SER A 28 47.40 -7.21 -66.67
C SER A 28 48.60 -7.13 -65.72
N ARG A 29 49.69 -6.48 -66.13
CA ARG A 29 50.87 -6.27 -65.28
C ARG A 29 50.55 -5.41 -64.06
N PHE A 30 49.78 -4.34 -64.26
CA PHE A 30 49.35 -3.44 -63.19
C PHE A 30 48.47 -4.16 -62.18
N SER A 31 47.42 -4.85 -62.63
CA SER A 31 46.55 -5.66 -61.77
C SER A 31 47.35 -6.72 -61.01
N LYS A 32 48.26 -7.44 -61.67
CA LYS A 32 49.13 -8.43 -60.99
C LYS A 32 50.02 -7.82 -59.89
N LYS A 33 50.37 -6.54 -59.99
CA LYS A 33 51.18 -5.84 -58.99
C LYS A 33 50.34 -5.19 -57.89
N ILE A 34 49.17 -4.65 -58.24
CA ILE A 34 48.27 -3.98 -57.32
C ILE A 34 47.49 -4.96 -56.46
N GLU A 35 47.01 -6.07 -57.01
CA GLU A 35 46.24 -7.07 -56.27
C GLU A 35 46.91 -7.47 -54.94
N PRO A 36 48.18 -7.92 -54.91
CA PRO A 36 48.82 -8.29 -53.64
C PRO A 36 49.08 -7.10 -52.71
N ILE A 37 49.15 -5.87 -53.24
CA ILE A 37 49.29 -4.65 -52.42
C ILE A 37 47.96 -4.35 -51.74
N CYS A 38 46.86 -4.39 -52.49
CA CYS A 38 45.51 -4.22 -51.96
C CYS A 38 45.18 -5.31 -50.94
N SER A 39 45.50 -6.58 -51.20
CA SER A 39 45.27 -7.66 -50.22
C SER A 39 46.07 -7.46 -48.92
N LYS A 40 47.32 -6.96 -49.01
CA LYS A 40 48.11 -6.63 -47.83
C LYS A 40 47.54 -5.44 -47.06
N LEU A 41 47.07 -4.42 -47.79
CA LEU A 41 46.44 -3.26 -47.19
C LEU A 41 45.14 -3.64 -46.49
N GLU A 42 44.28 -4.42 -47.15
CA GLU A 42 43.04 -4.93 -46.57
C GLU A 42 43.32 -5.70 -45.29
N ARG A 43 44.28 -6.64 -45.34
CA ARG A 43 44.70 -7.39 -44.17
C ARG A 43 45.17 -6.47 -43.03
N PHE A 44 45.98 -5.47 -43.33
CA PHE A 44 46.45 -4.51 -42.34
C PHE A 44 45.30 -3.71 -41.72
N MET A 45 44.36 -3.24 -42.55
CA MET A 45 43.18 -2.51 -42.08
C MET A 45 42.33 -3.39 -41.16
N SER A 46 42.07 -4.64 -41.55
CA SER A 46 41.26 -5.57 -40.76
C SER A 46 41.94 -6.05 -39.49
N GLU A 47 43.25 -6.28 -39.49
CA GLU A 47 43.97 -6.83 -38.34
C GLU A 47 44.43 -5.77 -37.33
N VAL A 48 44.69 -4.53 -37.78
CA VAL A 48 45.33 -3.49 -36.96
C VAL A 48 44.42 -2.30 -36.71
N ILE A 49 43.75 -1.77 -37.75
CA ILE A 49 42.99 -0.53 -37.62
C ILE A 49 41.58 -0.80 -37.07
N PHE A 50 40.89 -1.78 -37.65
CA PHE A 50 39.49 -2.06 -37.33
C PHE A 50 39.29 -3.27 -36.42
N LYS A 51 40.37 -3.91 -35.96
CA LYS A 51 40.28 -4.99 -34.99
C LYS A 51 40.15 -4.42 -33.59
N VAL A 52 39.05 -4.76 -32.90
CA VAL A 52 38.98 -4.60 -31.45
C VAL A 52 39.86 -5.70 -30.81
N PRO A 53 40.86 -5.36 -29.98
CA PRO A 53 41.71 -6.37 -29.36
C PRO A 53 40.91 -7.29 -28.42
N ASP A 54 41.18 -8.59 -28.45
CA ASP A 54 40.41 -9.61 -27.70
C ASP A 54 40.45 -9.42 -26.17
N HIS A 55 41.46 -8.70 -25.66
CA HIS A 55 41.63 -8.38 -24.25
C HIS A 55 40.95 -7.07 -23.82
N VAL A 56 40.41 -6.29 -24.78
CA VAL A 56 39.75 -5.02 -24.53
C VAL A 56 38.26 -5.22 -24.68
N LEU A 57 37.54 -5.10 -23.55
CA LEU A 57 36.09 -4.92 -23.57
C LEU A 57 35.77 -3.46 -23.86
N LEU A 58 34.90 -3.24 -24.84
CA LEU A 58 34.36 -1.93 -25.13
C LEU A 58 33.59 -1.37 -23.92
N PRO A 59 33.52 -0.05 -23.75
CA PRO A 59 32.78 0.56 -22.64
C PRO A 59 31.31 0.13 -22.56
N GLU A 60 30.68 -0.10 -23.70
CA GLU A 60 29.30 -0.57 -23.83
C GLU A 60 29.11 -1.97 -23.24
N ASP A 61 30.16 -2.80 -23.31
CA ASP A 61 30.17 -4.17 -22.80
C ASP A 61 30.69 -4.27 -21.35
N ALA A 62 30.79 -3.15 -20.63
CA ALA A 62 31.28 -3.13 -19.26
C ALA A 62 30.52 -4.10 -18.32
N ALA A 63 29.22 -4.30 -18.56
CA ALA A 63 28.39 -5.25 -17.80
C ALA A 63 28.85 -6.72 -17.96
N GLN A 64 29.55 -7.06 -19.04
CA GLN A 64 30.08 -8.40 -19.28
C GLN A 64 31.39 -8.68 -18.53
N ARG A 65 32.05 -7.65 -17.95
CA ARG A 65 33.28 -7.81 -17.16
C ARG A 65 33.07 -8.76 -15.98
N THR A 66 31.91 -8.65 -15.34
CA THR A 66 31.46 -9.56 -14.29
C THR A 66 30.43 -10.51 -14.88
N LYS A 67 30.85 -11.74 -15.20
CA LYS A 67 29.94 -12.78 -15.65
C LYS A 67 29.08 -13.24 -14.47
N HIS A 68 27.82 -12.85 -14.46
CA HIS A 68 26.85 -13.42 -13.54
C HIS A 68 26.54 -14.87 -13.92
N SER A 69 26.51 -15.76 -12.93
CA SER A 69 26.11 -17.15 -13.17
C SER A 69 24.61 -17.21 -13.50
N GLU A 70 24.20 -18.12 -14.38
CA GLU A 70 22.76 -18.37 -14.62
C GLU A 70 22.00 -18.69 -13.32
N LYS A 71 22.68 -19.30 -12.34
CA LYS A 71 22.10 -19.61 -11.03
C LYS A 71 21.76 -18.34 -10.25
N GLU A 72 22.65 -17.35 -10.29
CA GLU A 72 22.43 -16.04 -9.66
C GLU A 72 21.32 -15.27 -10.37
N HIS A 73 21.32 -15.30 -11.70
CA HIS A 73 20.27 -14.67 -12.49
C HIS A 73 18.88 -15.25 -12.16
N LYS A 74 18.76 -16.58 -12.11
CA LYS A 74 17.51 -17.27 -11.72
C LYS A 74 17.12 -16.95 -10.28
N LYS A 75 18.09 -16.81 -9.36
CA LYS A 75 17.82 -16.42 -7.97
C LYS A 75 17.25 -15.00 -7.89
N ILE A 76 17.87 -14.04 -8.58
CA ILE A 76 17.41 -12.65 -8.63
C ILE A 76 16.00 -12.56 -9.22
N LEU A 77 15.70 -13.30 -10.30
CA LEU A 77 14.36 -13.31 -10.88
C LEU A 77 13.29 -13.81 -9.90
N LYS A 78 13.58 -14.87 -9.14
CA LYS A 78 12.67 -15.36 -8.09
C LYS A 78 12.49 -14.36 -6.96
N GLU A 79 13.56 -13.69 -6.55
CA GLU A 79 13.49 -12.63 -5.53
C GLU A 79 12.64 -11.45 -6.02
N ILE A 80 12.82 -11.01 -7.27
CA ILE A 80 11.99 -9.96 -7.88
C ILE A 80 10.51 -10.36 -7.87
N GLU A 81 10.19 -11.60 -8.24
CA GLU A 81 8.81 -12.10 -8.26
C GLU A 81 8.20 -12.17 -6.85
N SER A 82 8.97 -12.65 -5.87
CA SER A 82 8.56 -12.67 -4.45
C SER A 82 8.27 -11.26 -3.95
N ILE A 83 9.20 -10.32 -4.15
CA ILE A 83 9.05 -8.93 -3.71
C ILE A 83 7.84 -8.28 -4.39
N LYS A 84 7.59 -8.57 -5.67
CA LYS A 84 6.42 -8.06 -6.39
C LYS A 84 5.11 -8.56 -5.75
N SER A 85 5.06 -9.83 -5.36
CA SER A 85 3.91 -10.40 -4.65
C SER A 85 3.71 -9.73 -3.28
N ASP A 86 4.79 -9.57 -2.52
CA ASP A 86 4.76 -8.92 -1.20
C ASP A 86 4.26 -7.48 -1.28
N ILE A 87 4.71 -6.72 -2.29
CA ILE A 87 4.24 -5.35 -2.53
C ILE A 87 2.72 -5.32 -2.81
N GLN A 88 2.21 -6.28 -3.59
CA GLN A 88 0.77 -6.34 -3.88
C GLN A 88 -0.03 -6.66 -2.60
N MET A 89 0.46 -7.60 -1.79
CA MET A 89 -0.15 -7.96 -0.52
C MET A 89 -0.14 -6.79 0.47
N GLU A 90 0.97 -6.06 0.59
CA GLU A 90 1.07 -4.89 1.46
C GLU A 90 0.17 -3.74 1.00
N LYS A 91 0.03 -3.54 -0.32
CA LYS A 91 -0.96 -2.57 -0.86
C LYS A 91 -2.38 -2.95 -0.46
N TYR A 92 -2.73 -4.23 -0.54
CA TYR A 92 -4.04 -4.71 -0.10
C TYR A 92 -4.25 -4.49 1.41
N LYS A 93 -3.30 -4.89 2.24
CA LYS A 93 -3.34 -4.66 3.69
C LYS A 93 -3.51 -3.18 4.04
N LYS A 94 -2.79 -2.29 3.36
CA LYS A 94 -2.92 -0.85 3.54
C LYS A 94 -4.36 -0.35 3.30
N VAL A 95 -5.03 -0.86 2.26
CA VAL A 95 -6.43 -0.51 1.98
C VAL A 95 -7.34 -1.02 3.09
N VAL A 96 -7.16 -2.27 3.52
CA VAL A 96 -7.95 -2.87 4.61
C VAL A 96 -7.76 -2.09 5.92
N PHE A 97 -6.52 -1.77 6.29
CA PHE A 97 -6.24 -0.99 7.50
C PHE A 97 -6.80 0.42 7.44
N ARG A 98 -6.77 1.06 6.28
CA ARG A 98 -7.40 2.38 6.09
C ARG A 98 -8.92 2.29 6.26
N GLY A 99 -9.56 1.22 5.78
CA GLY A 99 -10.98 0.94 6.00
C GLY A 99 -11.31 0.77 7.49
N LYS A 100 -10.57 -0.11 8.17
CA LYS A 100 -10.74 -0.34 9.62
C LYS A 100 -10.49 0.91 10.46
N LEU A 101 -9.50 1.72 10.09
CA LEU A 101 -9.22 2.97 10.77
C LEU A 101 -10.41 3.93 10.64
N LYS A 102 -11.01 4.05 9.45
CA LYS A 102 -12.17 4.89 9.22
C LYS A 102 -13.37 4.44 10.08
N GLU A 103 -13.65 3.14 10.10
CA GLU A 103 -14.71 2.56 10.93
C GLU A 103 -14.46 2.79 12.43
N ALA A 104 -13.23 2.60 12.89
CA ALA A 104 -12.85 2.87 14.27
C ALA A 104 -13.00 4.36 14.64
N THR A 105 -12.66 5.27 13.73
CA THR A 105 -12.85 6.72 13.98
C THR A 105 -14.33 7.10 14.04
N GLU A 106 -15.16 6.54 13.16
CA GLU A 106 -16.60 6.83 13.13
C GLU A 106 -17.29 6.27 14.38
N THR A 107 -16.98 5.04 14.78
CA THR A 107 -17.48 4.44 16.02
C THR A 107 -17.03 5.21 17.26
N HIS A 108 -15.78 5.70 17.29
CA HIS A 108 -15.29 6.51 18.39
C HIS A 108 -16.03 7.85 18.52
N GLU A 109 -16.26 8.56 17.41
CA GLU A 109 -17.02 9.81 17.42
C GLU A 109 -18.48 9.58 17.83
N ASN A 110 -19.12 8.50 17.36
CA ASN A 110 -20.48 8.14 17.77
C ASN A 110 -20.57 7.83 19.27
N LEU A 111 -19.62 7.06 19.81
CA LEU A 111 -19.56 6.76 21.25
C LEU A 111 -19.33 8.03 22.08
N LYS A 112 -18.49 8.93 21.61
CA LYS A 112 -18.24 10.22 22.26
C LYS A 112 -19.48 11.10 22.26
N ALA A 113 -20.20 11.18 21.14
CA ALA A 113 -21.47 11.90 21.06
C ALA A 113 -22.51 11.32 22.02
N ALA A 114 -22.67 9.99 22.04
CA ALA A 114 -23.59 9.30 22.94
C ALA A 114 -23.23 9.52 24.42
N ALA A 115 -21.93 9.47 24.77
CA ALA A 115 -21.47 9.74 26.13
C ALA A 115 -21.81 11.16 26.57
N ILE A 116 -21.60 12.16 25.71
CA ILE A 116 -21.96 13.56 25.98
C ILE A 116 -23.48 13.71 26.11
N GLU A 117 -24.27 13.06 25.26
CA GLU A 117 -25.73 13.10 25.34
C GLU A 117 -26.25 12.49 26.65
N ILE A 118 -25.70 11.35 27.06
CA ILE A 118 -26.03 10.71 28.34
C ILE A 118 -25.65 11.61 29.50
N GLU A 119 -24.44 12.17 29.51
CA GLU A 119 -23.97 13.04 30.58
C GLU A 119 -24.85 14.30 30.69
N THR A 120 -25.10 14.97 29.57
CA THR A 120 -25.92 16.19 29.54
C THR A 120 -27.36 15.92 29.94
N THR A 121 -27.97 14.85 29.42
CA THR A 121 -29.35 14.46 29.75
C THR A 121 -29.46 14.04 31.21
N SER A 122 -28.54 13.21 31.70
CA SER A 122 -28.52 12.77 33.09
C SER A 122 -28.36 13.97 34.04
N GLN A 123 -27.35 14.83 33.81
CA GLN A 123 -27.15 16.02 34.64
C GLN A 123 -28.34 16.98 34.60
N LYS A 124 -28.99 17.14 33.44
CA LYS A 124 -30.18 17.98 33.29
C LYS A 124 -31.34 17.43 34.13
N VAL A 125 -31.67 16.14 33.96
CA VAL A 125 -32.75 15.48 34.70
C VAL A 125 -32.50 15.54 36.21
N LEU A 126 -31.26 15.29 36.66
CA LEU A 126 -30.93 15.33 38.08
C LEU A 126 -30.98 16.75 38.67
N ARG A 127 -30.59 17.78 37.89
CA ARG A 127 -30.74 19.18 38.30
C ARG A 127 -32.20 19.59 38.40
N GLU A 128 -33.02 19.27 37.40
CA GLU A 128 -34.45 19.59 37.38
C GLU A 128 -35.20 18.94 38.55
N ASN A 129 -34.86 17.70 38.89
CA ASN A 129 -35.46 16.97 40.01
C ASN A 129 -34.82 17.28 41.38
N LYS A 130 -33.82 18.17 41.44
CA LYS A 130 -33.06 18.49 42.67
C LYS A 130 -32.45 17.25 43.34
N THR A 131 -32.06 16.26 42.54
CA THR A 131 -31.48 14.98 42.97
C THR A 131 -30.07 14.79 42.41
N MET A 132 -29.27 15.86 42.41
CA MET A 132 -27.93 15.88 41.78
C MET A 132 -27.01 14.76 42.28
N ASP A 133 -27.03 14.48 43.58
CA ASP A 133 -26.32 13.34 44.16
C ASP A 133 -27.32 12.23 44.51
N ILE A 134 -27.54 11.32 43.56
CA ILE A 134 -28.46 10.18 43.73
C ILE A 134 -28.00 9.33 44.92
N LYS A 135 -26.69 9.18 45.10
CA LYS A 135 -26.14 8.32 46.15
C LYS A 135 -26.46 8.92 47.52
N GLU A 136 -26.08 10.17 47.75
CA GLU A 136 -26.36 10.87 49.01
C GLU A 136 -27.86 10.94 49.29
N ASN A 137 -28.68 11.25 48.28
CA ASN A 137 -30.13 11.28 48.46
C ASN A 137 -30.70 9.90 48.81
N SER A 138 -30.22 8.82 48.18
CA SER A 138 -30.69 7.46 48.47
C SER A 138 -30.30 7.02 49.89
N GLU A 139 -29.09 7.35 50.34
CA GLU A 139 -28.60 7.07 51.69
C GLU A 139 -29.40 7.86 52.74
N PHE A 140 -29.72 9.13 52.46
CA PHE A 140 -30.58 9.94 53.33
C PHE A 140 -32.00 9.37 53.44
N ILE A 141 -32.60 8.98 52.32
CA ILE A 141 -33.95 8.37 52.30
C ILE A 141 -33.94 7.08 53.11
N LEU A 142 -32.95 6.20 52.91
CA LEU A 142 -32.80 4.96 53.67
C LEU A 142 -32.69 5.23 55.18
N ALA A 143 -31.80 6.15 55.59
CA ALA A 143 -31.62 6.50 57.00
C ALA A 143 -32.91 7.08 57.65
N LYS A 144 -33.67 7.88 56.90
CA LYS A 144 -34.98 8.38 57.35
C LYS A 144 -36.01 7.27 57.46
N PHE A 145 -36.02 6.34 56.50
CA PHE A 145 -36.93 5.19 56.52
C PHE A 145 -36.67 4.29 57.73
N GLU A 146 -35.41 4.01 58.04
CA GLU A 146 -35.01 3.24 59.22
C GLU A 146 -35.43 3.92 60.52
N ARG A 147 -35.25 5.25 60.62
CA ARG A 147 -35.69 6.02 61.78
C ARG A 147 -37.21 5.99 61.93
N CYS A 148 -37.96 6.21 60.85
CA CYS A 148 -39.43 6.12 60.88
C CYS A 148 -39.87 4.72 61.30
N ARG A 149 -39.22 3.66 60.80
CA ARG A 149 -39.51 2.27 61.16
C ARG A 149 -39.26 2.00 62.64
N ALA A 150 -38.18 2.52 63.20
CA ALA A 150 -37.89 2.43 64.63
C ALA A 150 -38.95 3.17 65.46
N GLN A 151 -39.31 4.40 65.10
CA GLN A 151 -40.36 5.18 65.78
C GLN A 151 -41.73 4.53 65.70
N LEU A 152 -42.08 3.90 64.57
CA LEU A 152 -43.33 3.14 64.41
C LEU A 152 -43.36 1.91 65.33
N LYS A 153 -42.22 1.24 65.48
CA LYS A 153 -42.07 0.10 66.39
C LYS A 153 -42.17 0.55 67.85
N ASP A 154 -41.53 1.66 68.21
CA ASP A 154 -41.61 2.24 69.55
C ASP A 154 -43.04 2.73 69.87
N LEU A 155 -43.79 3.26 68.90
CA LEU A 155 -45.21 3.63 69.06
C LEU A 155 -46.12 2.40 69.21
N GLN A 156 -45.85 1.32 68.48
CA GLN A 156 -46.52 0.04 68.70
C GLN A 156 -46.23 -0.53 70.09
N GLU A 157 -45.00 -0.40 70.59
CA GLU A 157 -44.59 -0.90 71.91
C GLU A 157 -45.00 0.01 73.08
N SER A 158 -45.13 1.33 72.87
CA SER A 158 -45.59 2.31 73.87
C SER A 158 -47.09 2.52 73.89
N SER A 159 -47.83 2.03 72.89
CA SER A 159 -49.27 1.83 73.03
C SER A 159 -49.55 0.73 74.06
N SER A 160 -50.13 1.10 75.22
CA SER A 160 -50.64 0.13 76.20
C SER A 160 -51.68 -0.78 75.55
N PRO A 161 -51.80 -2.06 75.95
CA PRO A 161 -52.70 -3.02 75.33
C PRO A 161 -54.14 -2.71 75.71
N THR A 162 -54.81 -1.83 74.96
CA THR A 162 -56.26 -1.69 75.04
C THR A 162 -56.82 -1.43 73.65
N GLU A 163 -57.47 -2.48 73.11
CA GLU A 163 -58.49 -2.44 72.05
C GLU A 163 -58.08 -1.93 70.65
N THR A 164 -57.11 -2.58 69.99
CA THR A 164 -56.90 -2.40 68.53
C THR A 164 -56.93 -3.68 67.70
N LYS A 165 -57.18 -4.86 68.32
CA LYS A 165 -57.38 -6.10 67.56
C LYS A 165 -58.78 -6.21 66.93
N GLU A 166 -59.77 -5.47 67.42
CA GLU A 166 -61.11 -5.45 66.82
C GLU A 166 -61.32 -4.27 65.85
N THR A 167 -60.77 -3.09 66.13
CA THR A 167 -60.90 -1.92 65.24
C THR A 167 -60.10 -2.07 63.94
N ASN A 168 -58.89 -2.65 63.96
CA ASN A 168 -58.15 -2.91 62.71
C ASN A 168 -58.81 -3.97 61.82
N LYS A 169 -59.59 -4.91 62.38
CA LYS A 169 -60.42 -5.80 61.57
C LYS A 169 -61.63 -5.07 60.99
N LEU A 170 -62.24 -4.16 61.74
CA LEU A 170 -63.40 -3.39 61.28
C LEU A 170 -63.05 -2.41 60.15
N TYR A 171 -61.88 -1.75 60.20
CA TYR A 171 -61.44 -0.82 59.15
C TYR A 171 -61.02 -1.53 57.86
N HIS A 172 -60.26 -2.64 57.96
CA HIS A 172 -59.94 -3.44 56.77
C HIS A 172 -61.17 -4.10 56.14
N GLN A 173 -62.16 -4.52 56.94
CA GLN A 173 -63.41 -5.07 56.39
C GLN A 173 -64.24 -4.00 55.67
N LYS A 174 -64.21 -2.75 56.16
CA LYS A 174 -64.96 -1.62 55.56
C LYS A 174 -64.33 -1.14 54.25
N GLU A 175 -63.00 -1.02 54.18
CA GLU A 175 -62.28 -0.70 52.94
C GLU A 175 -62.44 -1.79 51.87
N ILE A 176 -62.48 -3.07 52.25
CA ILE A 176 -62.71 -4.17 51.31
C ILE A 176 -64.15 -4.15 50.78
N ASN A 177 -65.13 -3.79 51.60
CA ASN A 177 -66.54 -3.71 51.17
C ASN A 177 -66.79 -2.48 50.26
N ASP A 178 -66.20 -1.32 50.55
CA ASP A 178 -66.34 -0.11 49.72
C ASP A 178 -65.64 -0.24 48.34
N LEU A 179 -64.66 -1.13 48.22
CA LEU A 179 -64.00 -1.49 46.94
C LEU A 179 -64.77 -2.53 46.12
N LEU A 180 -65.74 -3.24 46.71
CA LEU A 180 -66.58 -4.25 46.04
C LEU A 180 -67.95 -3.71 45.60
N GLU A 181 -68.33 -2.50 46.04
CA GLU A 181 -69.57 -1.81 45.64
C GLU A 181 -69.38 -0.69 44.59
N ASN A 182 -68.17 -0.55 44.01
CA ASN A 182 -67.92 0.28 42.80
C ASN A 182 -67.44 -0.59 41.62
#